data_AF-A0A9D2MSB8-F1
#
_entry.id   AF-A0A9D2MSB8-F1
#
_cell.length_a   1.000
_cell.length_b   1.000
_cell.length_c   1.000
_cell.angle_alpha   90.00
_cell.angle_beta   90.00
_cell.angle_gamma   90.00
#
_symmetry.space_group_name_H-M   'P 1'
#
loop_
_entity.id
_entity.type
_entity.pdbx_description
1 polymer ?
#
loop_
_entity_poly.entity_id
_entity_poly.type
_entity_poly.pdbx_seq_one_letter_code
_entity_poly.pdbx_strand_id
1 'polypeptide(L)'
;MKRNEILRELMRQKGLSTADIARETGIPYTTVKSIFDRGVEKSSYGSICSICTALGITTDELELLAGELAEKRDGDRGMSLEIQDFSEEELNQLQHYIRYLKFLRKKD
;
A
#
# COMPACT_ATOMS: atom_id res chain seq x y z
N MET A 1 -8.71 -0.89 4.71
CA MET A 1 -8.87 -1.75 3.51
C MET A 1 -8.46 -3.16 3.88
N LYS A 2 -8.93 -4.18 3.15
CA LYS A 2 -8.44 -5.56 3.34
C LYS A 2 -7.12 -5.73 2.59
N ARG A 3 -6.16 -6.49 3.12
CA ARG A 3 -4.86 -6.83 2.45
C ARG A 3 -5.03 -7.27 0.99
N ASN A 4 -6.16 -7.90 0.68
CA ASN A 4 -6.55 -8.29 -0.68
C ASN A 4 -6.70 -7.13 -1.67
N GLU A 5 -7.24 -6.00 -1.22
CA GLU A 5 -7.43 -4.83 -2.09
C GLU A 5 -6.08 -4.20 -2.44
N ILE A 6 -5.16 -4.14 -1.48
CA ILE A 6 -3.80 -3.65 -1.67
C ILE A 6 -3.08 -4.51 -2.72
N LEU A 7 -3.13 -5.84 -2.56
CA LEU A 7 -2.52 -6.74 -3.53
C LEU A 7 -3.16 -6.62 -4.93
N ARG A 8 -4.48 -6.46 -5.02
CA ARG A 8 -5.17 -6.24 -6.31
C ARG A 8 -4.77 -4.91 -6.96
N GLU A 9 -4.55 -3.87 -6.17
CA GLU A 9 -4.08 -2.58 -6.69
C GLU A 9 -2.63 -2.68 -7.18
N LEU A 10 -1.76 -3.34 -6.43
CA LEU A 10 -0.37 -3.61 -6.85
C LEU A 10 -0.32 -4.46 -8.12
N MET A 11 -1.18 -5.48 -8.24
CA MET A 11 -1.34 -6.24 -9.47
C MET A 11 -1.71 -5.34 -10.65
N ARG A 12 -2.68 -4.43 -10.45
CA ARG A 12 -3.12 -3.48 -11.48
C ARG A 12 -2.01 -2.51 -11.88
N GLN A 13 -1.28 -1.96 -10.92
CA GLN A 13 -0.17 -1.04 -11.17
C GLN A 13 0.97 -1.72 -11.93
N LYS A 14 1.27 -2.99 -11.63
CA LYS A 14 2.29 -3.77 -12.33
C LYS A 14 1.79 -4.42 -13.63
N GLY A 15 0.51 -4.29 -13.98
CA GLY A 15 -0.08 -4.93 -15.15
C GLY A 15 -0.12 -6.45 -15.07
N LEU A 16 -0.05 -7.02 -13.86
CA LEU A 16 -0.03 -8.47 -13.62
C LEU A 16 -1.45 -9.01 -13.47
N SER A 17 -1.74 -10.11 -14.15
CA SER A 17 -3.00 -10.82 -13.98
C SER A 17 -2.91 -11.89 -12.89
N THR A 18 -4.07 -12.34 -12.39
CA THR A 18 -4.14 -13.46 -11.44
C THR A 18 -3.54 -14.75 -12.00
N ALA A 19 -3.53 -14.90 -13.33
CA ALA A 19 -2.89 -16.03 -14.01
C ALA A 19 -1.36 -15.92 -13.97
N ASP A 20 -0.82 -14.71 -14.05
CA ASP A 20 0.62 -14.49 -13.96
C ASP A 20 1.12 -14.78 -12.55
N ILE A 21 0.39 -14.34 -11.51
CA ILE A 21 0.71 -14.71 -10.12
C ILE A 21 0.64 -16.22 -9.91
N ALA A 22 -0.37 -16.90 -10.45
CA ALA A 22 -0.44 -18.35 -10.37
C ALA A 22 0.77 -19.04 -11.03
N ARG A 23 1.26 -18.50 -12.14
CA ARG A 23 2.45 -19.01 -12.85
C ARG A 23 3.72 -18.76 -12.06
N GLU A 24 3.89 -17.56 -11.52
CA GLU A 24 5.08 -17.12 -10.77
C GLU A 24 5.21 -17.83 -9.43
N THR A 25 4.09 -18.00 -8.72
CA THR A 25 4.04 -18.63 -7.40
C THR A 25 4.00 -20.16 -7.46
N GLY A 26 3.69 -20.74 -8.63
CA GLY A 26 3.39 -22.16 -8.77
C GLY A 26 2.09 -22.60 -8.07
N ILE A 27 1.30 -21.66 -7.55
CA ILE A 27 0.03 -21.95 -6.88
C ILE A 27 -1.07 -22.10 -7.95
N PRO A 28 -1.94 -23.12 -7.86
CA PRO A 28 -3.04 -23.28 -8.82
C PRO A 28 -3.94 -22.05 -8.88
N TYR A 29 -4.38 -21.67 -10.08
CA TYR A 29 -5.22 -20.50 -10.31
C TYR A 29 -6.47 -20.47 -9.42
N THR A 30 -7.12 -21.62 -9.23
CA THR A 30 -8.31 -21.77 -8.37
C THR A 30 -8.00 -21.49 -6.89
N THR A 31 -6.79 -21.85 -6.45
CA THR A 31 -6.29 -21.58 -5.10
C THR A 31 -5.97 -20.11 -4.94
N VAL A 32 -5.23 -19.51 -5.88
CA VAL A 32 -4.95 -18.06 -5.87
C VAL A 32 -6.26 -17.27 -5.82
N LYS A 33 -7.22 -17.59 -6.69
CA LYS A 33 -8.55 -16.97 -6.67
C LYS A 33 -9.26 -17.15 -5.34
N SER A 34 -9.23 -18.35 -4.76
CA SER A 34 -9.82 -18.61 -3.44
C SER A 34 -9.16 -17.81 -2.31
N ILE A 35 -7.84 -17.59 -2.38
CA ILE A 35 -7.09 -16.75 -1.43
C ILE A 35 -7.56 -15.29 -1.56
N PHE A 36 -7.68 -14.80 -2.79
CA PHE A 36 -8.17 -13.44 -3.07
C PHE A 36 -9.65 -13.24 -2.73
N ASP A 37 -10.48 -14.28 -2.78
CA ASP A 37 -11.90 -14.19 -2.42
C ASP A 37 -12.12 -14.30 -0.90
N ARG A 38 -11.40 -15.20 -0.21
CA ARG A 38 -11.60 -15.46 1.24
C ARG A 38 -10.85 -14.48 2.14
N GLY A 39 -9.79 -13.85 1.65
CA GLY A 39 -8.88 -13.05 2.47
C GLY A 39 -7.49 -13.66 2.53
N VAL A 40 -6.46 -12.90 2.16
CA VAL A 40 -5.05 -13.29 2.35
C VAL A 40 -4.75 -13.57 3.83
N GLU A 41 -5.42 -12.87 4.74
CA GLU A 41 -5.32 -13.06 6.19
C GLU A 41 -5.70 -14.47 6.68
N LYS A 42 -6.55 -15.19 5.94
CA LYS A 42 -6.93 -16.57 6.26
C LYS A 42 -6.04 -17.62 5.60
N SER A 43 -5.04 -17.18 4.81
CA SER A 43 -4.10 -18.08 4.14
C SER A 43 -2.85 -18.29 4.98
N SER A 44 -2.20 -19.44 4.78
CA SER A 44 -0.95 -19.76 5.45
C SER A 44 0.15 -18.78 5.04
N TYR A 45 1.03 -18.42 5.99
CA TYR A 45 2.13 -17.47 5.79
C TYR A 45 2.99 -17.78 4.55
N GLY A 46 3.27 -19.06 4.28
CA GLY A 46 4.02 -19.47 3.09
C GLY A 46 3.36 -19.08 1.76
N SER A 47 2.02 -19.14 1.69
CA SER A 47 1.28 -18.70 0.50
C SER A 47 1.28 -17.18 0.35
N ILE A 48 1.22 -16.45 1.47
CA ILE A 48 1.30 -14.97 1.48
C ILE A 48 2.68 -14.54 0.97
N CYS A 49 3.75 -15.12 1.54
CA CYS A 49 5.12 -14.82 1.15
C CYS A 49 5.37 -15.12 -0.34
N SER A 50 4.85 -16.23 -0.84
CA SER A 50 4.94 -16.58 -2.27
C SER A 50 4.28 -15.53 -3.16
N ILE A 51 3.06 -15.10 -2.82
CA ILE A 51 2.31 -14.08 -3.57
C ILE A 51 3.01 -12.73 -3.51
N CYS A 52 3.50 -12.33 -2.33
CA CYS A 52 4.27 -11.10 -2.17
C CYS A 52 5.56 -11.12 -3.02
N THR A 53 6.29 -12.24 -2.99
CA THR A 53 7.51 -12.44 -3.78
C THR A 53 7.23 -12.35 -5.28
N ALA A 54 6.15 -12.96 -5.76
CA ALA A 54 5.71 -12.85 -7.15
C ALA A 54 5.32 -11.41 -7.55
N LEU A 55 4.83 -10.64 -6.59
CA LEU A 55 4.56 -9.21 -6.76
C LEU A 55 5.80 -8.34 -6.57
N GLY A 56 6.96 -8.90 -6.22
CA GLY A 56 8.18 -8.17 -5.92
C GLY A 56 8.03 -7.22 -4.73
N ILE A 57 7.22 -7.62 -3.75
CA ILE A 57 7.08 -6.93 -2.46
C ILE A 57 7.37 -7.92 -1.34
N THR A 58 7.69 -7.41 -0.15
CA THR A 58 7.83 -8.22 1.06
C THR A 58 6.51 -8.29 1.83
N THR A 59 6.38 -9.31 2.67
CA THR A 59 5.28 -9.36 3.64
C THR A 59 5.29 -8.17 4.59
N ASP A 60 6.47 -7.64 4.93
CA ASP A 60 6.60 -6.50 5.83
C ASP A 60 6.08 -5.21 5.17
N GLU A 61 6.40 -4.98 3.89
CA GLU A 61 5.82 -3.88 3.10
C GLU A 61 4.31 -3.99 2.98
N LEU A 62 3.77 -5.22 2.80
CA LEU A 62 2.33 -5.44 2.78
C LEU A 62 1.67 -5.06 4.13
N GLU A 63 2.30 -5.42 5.24
CA GLU A 63 1.83 -5.06 6.58
C GLU A 63 1.95 -3.55 6.85
N LEU A 64 3.03 -2.91 6.40
CA LEU A 64 3.20 -1.46 6.46
C LEU A 64 2.08 -0.76 5.68
N LEU A 65 1.80 -1.16 4.44
CA LEU A 65 0.72 -0.58 3.65
C LEU A 65 -0.66 -0.83 4.29
N ALA A 66 -0.87 -2.01 4.87
CA ALA A 66 -2.09 -2.33 5.58
C ALA A 66 -2.25 -1.50 6.88
N GLY A 67 -1.15 -1.27 7.59
CA GLY A 67 -1.06 -0.48 8.82
C GLY A 67 -1.19 1.03 8.58
N GLU A 68 -0.47 1.58 7.61
CA GLU A 68 -0.58 2.99 7.19
C GLU A 68 -2.00 3.33 6.73
N LEU A 69 -2.69 2.41 6.05
CA LEU A 69 -4.09 2.59 5.68
C LEU A 69 -5.07 2.42 6.85
N ALA A 70 -4.68 1.73 7.92
CA ALA A 70 -5.44 1.64 9.16
C ALA A 70 -5.30 2.92 10.00
N GLU A 71 -4.10 3.52 10.01
CA GLU A 71 -3.80 4.81 10.63
C GLU A 71 -4.43 5.99 9.85
N LYS A 72 -4.57 5.89 8.52
CA LYS A 72 -5.24 6.89 7.65
C LYS A 72 -6.75 7.07 7.87
N ARG A 73 -7.34 6.45 8.90
CA ARG A 73 -8.79 6.56 9.17
C ARG A 73 -9.22 7.78 10.00
N ASP A 74 -8.31 8.63 10.45
CA ASP A 74 -8.65 9.98 10.92
C ASP A 74 -7.93 11.06 10.11
N GLY A 75 -8.57 11.48 9.02
CA GLY A 75 -8.42 12.85 8.51
C GLY A 75 -7.25 13.19 7.60
N ASP A 76 -6.45 12.23 7.12
CA ASP A 76 -5.32 12.54 6.22
C ASP A 76 -5.59 12.11 4.76
N ARG A 77 -6.16 13.03 3.98
CA ARG A 77 -5.92 13.07 2.52
C ARG A 77 -4.55 13.74 2.28
N GLY A 78 -3.51 13.16 2.85
CA GLY A 78 -2.13 13.53 2.58
C GLY A 78 -1.76 12.98 1.21
N MET A 79 -1.61 13.87 0.24
CA MET A 79 -0.86 13.59 -0.99
C MET A 79 0.50 13.04 -0.56
N SER A 80 0.74 11.74 -0.81
CA SER A 80 2.06 11.14 -0.64
C SER A 80 2.95 11.69 -1.74
N LEU A 81 3.40 12.94 -1.58
CA LEU A 81 4.59 13.42 -2.25
C LEU A 81 5.70 12.53 -1.72
N GLU A 82 6.27 11.68 -2.57
CA GLU A 82 7.49 10.97 -2.21
C GLU A 82 8.53 12.03 -1.85
N ILE A 83 8.78 12.19 -0.55
CA ILE A 83 9.76 13.14 0.00
C ILE A 83 11.14 12.53 -0.22
N GLN A 84 11.57 12.41 -1.47
CA GLN A 84 12.93 11.97 -1.80
C GLN A 84 13.76 13.03 -2.50
N ASP A 85 13.17 14.13 -2.98
CA ASP A 85 13.88 15.15 -3.77
C ASP A 85 13.85 16.58 -3.21
N PHE A 86 13.46 16.79 -1.95
CA PHE A 86 13.46 18.13 -1.35
C PHE A 86 14.73 18.39 -0.54
N SER A 87 15.40 19.51 -0.82
CA SER A 87 16.49 20.05 -0.01
C SER A 87 15.99 20.49 1.37
N GLU A 88 16.90 20.62 2.34
CA GLU A 88 16.57 21.10 3.70
C GLU A 88 15.88 22.47 3.68
N GLU A 89 16.24 23.32 2.72
CA GLU A 89 15.68 24.65 2.52
C GLU A 89 14.21 24.58 2.06
N GLU A 90 13.90 23.71 1.10
CA GLU A 90 12.54 23.53 0.58
C GLU A 90 11.62 22.90 1.63
N LEU A 91 12.14 21.95 2.42
CA LEU A 91 11.40 21.39 3.56
C LEU A 91 11.05 22.46 4.59
N ASN A 92 11.97 23.39 4.85
CA ASN A 92 11.74 24.49 5.78
C ASN A 92 10.66 25.46 5.24
N GLN A 93 10.70 25.77 3.94
CA GLN A 93 9.68 26.59 3.29
C GLN A 93 8.30 25.93 3.34
N LEU A 94 8.21 24.63 3.10
CA LEU A 94 6.96 23.87 3.22
C LEU A 94 6.41 23.90 4.64
N GLN A 95 7.27 23.71 5.65
CA GLN A 95 6.85 23.80 7.06
C GLN A 95 6.29 25.19 7.41
N HIS A 96 6.95 26.26 6.94
CA HIS A 96 6.47 27.63 7.12
C HIS A 96 5.10 27.84 6.47
N TYR A 97 4.89 27.31 5.26
CA TYR A 97 3.63 27.43 4.54
C TYR A 97 2.48 26.66 5.22
N ILE A 98 2.73 25.43 5.67
CA ILE A 98 1.74 24.65 6.44
C ILE A 98 1.36 25.38 7.72
N ARG A 99 2.33 25.97 8.43
CA ARG A 99 2.08 26.77 9.65
C ARG A 99 1.18 27.97 9.34
N TYR A 100 1.43 28.66 8.23
CA TYR A 100 0.62 29.78 7.77
C TYR A 100 -0.83 29.37 7.44
N LEU A 101 -1.03 28.27 6.72
CA LEU A 101 -2.38 27.75 6.43
C LEU A 101 -3.14 27.37 7.70
N LYS A 102 -2.46 26.75 8.68
CA LYS A 102 -3.05 26.44 10.00
C LYS A 102 -3.44 27.71 10.77
N PHE A 103 -2.67 28.78 10.64
CA PHE A 103 -2.97 30.07 11.23
C PHE A 103 -4.21 30.72 10.59
N LEU A 104 -4.31 30.70 9.26
CA LEU A 104 -5.49 31.23 8.54
C LEU A 104 -6.78 30.52 8.98
N ARG A 105 -6.73 29.19 9.13
CA ARG A 105 -7.89 28.39 9.55
C ARG A 105 -8.38 28.65 10.98
N LYS A 106 -7.56 29.26 11.83
CA LYS A 106 -7.95 29.68 13.19
C LYS A 106 -8.57 31.08 13.25
N LYS A 107 -8.58 31.80 12.13
CA LYS A 107 -9.09 33.17 12.04
C LYS A 107 -10.55 33.23 11.58
N ASP A 108 -11.08 32.14 11.03
CA ASP A 108 -12.51 31.86 10.88
C ASP A 108 -13.05 31.09 12.10
#